data_AF-A0A2H6AHJ3-F1
#
_entry.id   AF-A0A2H6AHJ3-F1
#
_cell.length_a   1.000
_cell.length_b   1.000
_cell.length_c   1.000
_cell.angle_alpha   90.00
_cell.angle_beta   90.00
_cell.angle_gamma   90.00
#
_symmetry.space_group_name_H-M   'P 1'
#
loop_
_entity.id
_entity.type
_entity.pdbx_description
1 polymer ?
#
loop_
_entity_poly.entity_id
_entity_poly.type
_entity_poly.pdbx_seq_one_letter_code
_entity_poly.pdbx_strand_id
1 'polypeptide(L)'
;MRVQLVVSEGKYQGTIVEIKRDLFLIGSDPACQLRINAPGISRQHCAIVTRTNKVFVRNLGAGEAVVMVNEQPVGAGEEMPLHVNDRLTIGPAKFKVVFKEKQLHQRDAEEWALKALDQAFQHKEDDAETGDPLTQALESRPSSAADAAAQILAQFALQRGVVRGRLRIGEDQGVTIIRFNDIHLVEEAEIQSIKKELLQAIQRPRMRVLLDFKNVRRMSSAAAEMIREVYHLVTGNRGQLALCRLRPELLAGLEEAGLLKLVRYFRDKNAAIQTAQW
;
A
#
# COMPACT_ATOMS: atom_id res chain seq x y z
N MET A 1 4.41 -8.63 2.30
CA MET A 1 5.87 -8.89 2.32
C MET A 1 6.19 -10.01 1.33
N ARG A 2 7.31 -9.98 0.58
CA ARG A 2 7.75 -11.13 -0.22
C ARG A 2 8.95 -11.78 0.47
N VAL A 3 8.78 -13.01 0.93
CA VAL A 3 9.85 -13.77 1.58
C VAL A 3 10.67 -14.48 0.51
N GLN A 4 11.99 -14.39 0.61
CA GLN A 4 12.93 -15.11 -0.21
C GLN A 4 13.91 -15.86 0.67
N LEU A 5 14.19 -17.11 0.32
CA LEU A 5 15.29 -17.87 0.92
C LEU A 5 16.44 -17.89 -0.09
N VAL A 6 17.58 -17.34 0.30
CA VAL A 6 18.80 -17.35 -0.53
C VAL A 6 19.68 -18.48 -0.03
N VAL A 7 20.01 -19.43 -0.91
CA VAL A 7 20.91 -20.54 -0.56
C VAL A 7 22.28 -19.96 -0.22
N SER A 8 22.75 -20.18 1.01
CA SER A 8 23.98 -19.55 1.50
C SER A 8 25.24 -20.37 1.21
N GLU A 9 25.13 -21.68 1.02
CA GLU A 9 26.25 -22.62 0.87
C GLU A 9 25.90 -23.78 -0.08
N GLY A 10 26.93 -24.47 -0.60
CA GLY A 10 26.78 -25.66 -1.44
C GLY A 10 26.66 -25.38 -2.94
N LYS A 11 26.35 -26.42 -3.72
CA LYS A 11 26.30 -26.38 -5.21
C LYS A 11 25.35 -25.31 -5.77
N TYR A 12 24.34 -24.93 -5.01
CA TYR A 12 23.30 -23.99 -5.41
C TYR A 12 23.43 -22.63 -4.73
N GLN A 13 24.59 -22.32 -4.15
CA GLN A 13 24.84 -21.03 -3.48
C GLN A 13 24.42 -19.85 -4.37
N GLY A 14 23.71 -18.88 -3.76
CA GLY A 14 23.15 -17.72 -4.45
C GLY A 14 21.80 -17.94 -5.12
N THR A 15 21.30 -19.18 -5.19
CA THR A 15 19.96 -19.45 -5.71
C THR A 15 18.90 -18.85 -4.81
N ILE A 16 17.91 -18.16 -5.40
CA ILE A 16 16.82 -17.50 -4.69
C ILE A 16 15.56 -18.35 -4.82
N VAL A 17 15.00 -18.75 -3.68
CA VAL A 17 13.71 -19.44 -3.60
C VAL A 17 12.65 -18.42 -3.14
N GLU A 18 11.73 -18.06 -4.03
CA GLU A 18 10.63 -17.13 -3.72
C GLU A 18 9.46 -17.88 -3.07
N ILE A 19 9.06 -17.43 -1.88
CA ILE A 19 7.91 -17.98 -1.17
C ILE A 19 6.64 -17.30 -1.70
N LYS A 20 5.87 -18.04 -2.50
CA LYS A 20 4.69 -17.53 -3.23
C LYS A 20 3.34 -17.85 -2.56
N ARG A 21 3.34 -18.57 -1.44
CA ARG A 21 2.14 -19.07 -0.75
C ARG A 21 2.28 -18.86 0.76
N ASP A 22 1.15 -18.70 1.44
CA ASP A 22 1.11 -18.50 2.90
C ASP A 22 1.58 -19.74 3.67
N LEU A 23 1.33 -20.93 3.11
CA LEU A 23 1.91 -22.20 3.55
C LEU A 23 2.82 -22.72 2.45
N PHE A 24 4.12 -22.76 2.71
CA PHE A 24 5.13 -23.22 1.77
C PHE A 24 5.89 -24.41 2.36
N LEU A 25 5.61 -25.59 1.82
CA LEU A 25 6.13 -26.87 2.29
C LEU A 25 7.54 -27.13 1.73
N ILE A 26 8.42 -27.58 2.63
CA ILE A 26 9.79 -27.97 2.35
C ILE A 26 9.98 -29.43 2.81
N GLY A 27 10.48 -30.27 1.93
CA GLY A 27 10.67 -31.70 2.21
C GLY A 27 11.14 -32.48 0.99
N SER A 28 11.12 -33.81 1.06
CA SER A 28 11.52 -34.68 -0.07
C SER A 28 10.35 -35.05 -1.00
N ASP A 29 9.12 -34.87 -0.54
CA ASP A 29 7.92 -35.25 -1.29
C ASP A 29 7.69 -34.37 -2.54
N PRO A 30 7.25 -34.93 -3.68
CA PRO A 30 6.84 -34.17 -4.86
C PRO A 30 5.80 -33.07 -4.60
N ALA A 31 4.97 -33.20 -3.57
CA ALA A 31 3.99 -32.18 -3.17
C ALA A 31 4.62 -30.94 -2.51
N CYS A 32 5.89 -31.00 -2.08
CA CYS A 32 6.57 -29.86 -1.48
C CYS A 32 7.00 -28.83 -2.54
N GLN A 33 6.85 -27.54 -2.22
CA GLN A 33 7.22 -26.46 -3.14
C GLN A 33 8.74 -26.28 -3.24
N LEU A 34 9.46 -26.55 -2.16
CA LEU A 34 10.91 -26.71 -2.19
C LEU A 34 11.26 -28.15 -1.86
N ARG A 35 11.88 -28.82 -2.84
CA ARG A 35 12.30 -30.22 -2.71
C ARG A 35 13.76 -30.29 -2.33
N ILE A 36 14.05 -30.90 -1.20
CA ILE A 36 15.42 -31.14 -0.71
C ILE A 36 15.63 -32.66 -0.71
N ASN A 37 16.39 -33.14 -1.68
CA ASN A 37 16.75 -34.55 -1.79
C ASN A 37 18.07 -34.80 -1.05
N ALA A 38 18.01 -34.89 0.27
CA ALA A 38 19.16 -35.17 1.12
C ALA A 38 18.82 -36.19 2.22
N PRO A 39 19.81 -36.94 2.74
CA PRO A 39 19.60 -37.87 3.84
C PRO A 39 18.97 -37.19 5.06
N GLY A 40 18.06 -37.87 5.75
CA GLY A 40 17.40 -37.37 6.97
C GLY A 40 16.24 -36.39 6.76
N ILE A 41 16.01 -35.90 5.53
CA ILE A 41 14.89 -34.99 5.22
C ILE A 41 13.58 -35.76 5.06
N SER A 42 12.59 -35.43 5.90
CA SER A 42 11.25 -36.02 5.88
C SER A 42 10.46 -35.64 4.61
N ARG A 43 9.40 -36.40 4.29
CA ARG A 43 8.48 -36.12 3.16
C ARG A 43 7.94 -34.69 3.21
N GLN A 44 7.38 -34.30 4.35
CA GLN A 44 7.04 -32.93 4.71
C GLN A 44 7.83 -32.57 5.97
N HIS A 45 8.94 -31.87 5.80
CA HIS A 45 9.93 -31.71 6.86
C HIS A 45 9.73 -30.41 7.65
N CYS A 46 9.52 -29.31 6.96
CA CYS A 46 9.12 -28.06 7.59
C CYS A 46 8.27 -27.23 6.64
N ALA A 47 7.68 -26.17 7.16
CA ALA A 47 6.95 -25.21 6.36
C ALA A 47 7.35 -23.79 6.72
N ILE A 48 7.44 -22.93 5.72
CA ILE A 48 7.39 -21.49 5.94
C ILE A 48 5.92 -21.10 5.99
N VAL A 49 5.54 -20.47 7.10
CA VAL A 49 4.17 -20.06 7.38
C VAL A 49 4.14 -18.54 7.49
N THR A 50 3.32 -17.90 6.66
CA THR A 50 3.10 -16.46 6.70
C THR A 50 1.71 -16.19 7.28
N ARG A 51 1.64 -15.54 8.44
CA ARG A 51 0.38 -15.17 9.13
C ARG A 51 0.52 -13.75 9.66
N THR A 52 -0.54 -12.94 9.52
CA THR A 52 -0.60 -11.57 10.11
C THR A 52 0.66 -10.72 9.86
N ASN A 53 1.22 -10.81 8.64
CA ASN A 53 2.45 -10.12 8.22
C ASN A 53 3.73 -10.53 8.98
N LYS A 54 3.70 -11.62 9.75
CA LYS A 54 4.84 -12.30 10.36
C LYS A 54 5.13 -13.61 9.63
N VAL A 55 6.37 -14.03 9.68
CA VAL A 55 6.83 -15.25 9.01
C VAL A 55 7.43 -16.16 10.05
N PHE A 56 7.06 -17.43 9.98
CA PHE A 56 7.50 -18.46 10.90
C PHE A 56 8.04 -19.63 10.10
N VAL A 57 9.03 -20.32 10.65
CA VAL A 57 9.31 -21.70 10.26
C VAL A 57 8.57 -22.62 11.23
N ARG A 58 7.80 -23.55 10.69
CA ARG A 58 7.17 -24.63 11.43
C ARG A 58 7.91 -25.91 11.14
N ASN A 59 8.44 -26.57 12.17
CA ASN A 59 8.98 -27.91 11.99
C ASN A 59 7.83 -28.92 11.96
N LEU A 60 7.66 -29.62 10.84
CA LEU A 60 6.60 -30.61 10.62
C LEU A 60 7.11 -32.04 10.75
N GLY A 61 8.42 -32.24 10.64
CA GLY A 61 9.06 -33.54 10.60
C GLY A 61 9.48 -33.99 11.99
N ALA A 62 9.39 -35.29 12.22
CA ALA A 62 10.09 -36.01 13.29
C ALA A 62 11.37 -36.70 12.75
N GLY A 63 11.90 -36.21 11.61
CA GLY A 63 13.09 -36.80 10.98
C GLY A 63 14.38 -36.46 11.70
N GLU A 64 15.47 -37.13 11.32
CA GLU A 64 16.82 -36.90 11.88
C GLU A 64 17.40 -35.53 11.51
N ALA A 65 17.01 -34.98 10.35
CA ALA A 65 17.50 -33.67 9.95
C ALA A 65 16.93 -32.57 10.86
N VAL A 66 17.80 -31.70 11.33
CA VAL A 66 17.44 -30.59 12.20
C VAL A 66 16.93 -29.39 11.41
N VAL A 67 15.95 -28.68 11.99
CA VAL A 67 15.55 -27.34 11.56
C VAL A 67 16.11 -26.36 12.58
N MET A 68 16.91 -25.39 12.15
CA MET A 68 17.49 -24.38 13.04
C MET A 68 17.31 -22.97 12.48
N VAL A 69 17.07 -21.99 13.34
CA VAL A 69 17.14 -20.56 13.00
C VAL A 69 18.21 -19.93 13.86
N ASN A 70 19.21 -19.30 13.24
CA ASN A 70 20.35 -18.68 13.94
C ASN A 70 21.00 -19.64 14.96
N GLU A 71 21.24 -20.89 14.53
CA GLU A 71 21.84 -21.97 15.34
C GLU A 71 20.98 -22.48 16.51
N GLN A 72 19.76 -21.95 16.68
CA GLN A 72 18.78 -22.48 17.64
C GLN A 72 17.87 -23.52 16.97
N PRO A 73 17.75 -24.74 17.52
CA PRO A 73 16.88 -25.78 16.97
C PRO A 73 15.41 -25.44 17.19
N VAL A 74 14.57 -25.80 16.21
CA VAL A 74 13.11 -25.71 16.28
C VAL A 74 12.56 -27.10 16.54
N GLY A 75 11.93 -27.32 17.70
CA GLY A 75 11.40 -28.62 18.09
C GLY A 75 10.33 -29.14 17.12
N ALA A 76 10.14 -30.45 17.06
CA ALA A 76 9.12 -31.05 16.20
C ALA A 76 7.72 -30.54 16.59
N GLY A 77 6.97 -30.00 15.63
CA GLY A 77 5.66 -29.39 15.85
C GLY A 77 5.70 -27.93 16.30
N GLU A 78 6.87 -27.38 16.65
CA GLU A 78 7.03 -25.99 17.07
C GLU A 78 7.10 -25.02 15.89
N GLU A 79 6.77 -23.77 16.16
CA GLU A 79 6.86 -22.64 15.24
C GLU A 79 7.84 -21.61 15.81
N MET A 80 8.80 -21.15 15.00
CA MET A 80 9.77 -20.12 15.40
C MET A 80 9.70 -18.93 14.43
N PRO A 81 9.62 -17.68 14.92
CA PRO A 81 9.60 -16.50 14.04
C PRO A 81 10.92 -16.35 13.26
N LEU A 82 10.80 -15.94 12.00
CA LEU A 82 11.92 -15.61 11.12
C LEU A 82 11.99 -14.09 10.89
N HIS A 83 13.21 -13.54 10.99
CA HIS A 83 13.54 -12.14 10.80
C HIS A 83 14.46 -11.93 9.58
N VAL A 84 14.60 -10.66 9.15
CA VAL A 84 15.47 -10.32 8.02
C VAL A 84 16.89 -10.74 8.36
N ASN A 85 17.58 -11.37 7.42
CA ASN A 85 18.95 -11.87 7.55
C ASN A 85 19.15 -13.09 8.46
N ASP A 86 18.08 -13.67 9.01
CA ASP A 86 18.19 -14.90 9.78
C ASP A 86 18.79 -16.04 8.94
N ARG A 87 19.59 -16.88 9.60
CA ARG A 87 20.15 -18.09 9.01
C ARG A 87 19.25 -19.28 9.31
N LEU A 88 18.54 -19.76 8.30
CA LEU A 88 17.69 -20.94 8.38
C LEU A 88 18.46 -22.16 7.88
N THR A 89 18.60 -23.18 8.72
CA THR A 89 19.23 -24.46 8.38
C THR A 89 18.17 -25.55 8.38
N ILE A 90 18.13 -26.35 7.31
CA ILE A 90 17.20 -27.47 7.14
C ILE A 90 18.04 -28.68 6.68
N GLY A 91 18.39 -29.55 7.63
CA GLY A 91 19.38 -30.60 7.40
C GLY A 91 20.68 -30.03 6.83
N PRO A 92 21.18 -30.52 5.68
CA PRO A 92 22.42 -30.00 5.09
C PRO A 92 22.24 -28.68 4.31
N ALA A 93 21.00 -28.23 4.10
CA ALA A 93 20.73 -27.02 3.34
C ALA A 93 20.70 -25.79 4.26
N LYS A 94 21.50 -24.77 3.92
CA LYS A 94 21.54 -23.50 4.64
C LYS A 94 21.02 -22.37 3.77
N PHE A 95 20.18 -21.54 4.36
CA PHE A 95 19.51 -20.43 3.72
C PHE A 95 19.69 -19.17 4.55
N LYS A 96 19.78 -18.04 3.86
CA LYS A 96 19.60 -16.72 4.44
C LYS A 96 18.20 -16.22 4.13
N VAL A 97 17.45 -15.85 5.16
CA VAL A 97 16.12 -15.26 5.03
C VAL A 97 16.27 -13.83 4.57
N VAL A 98 15.70 -13.50 3.42
CA VAL A 98 15.66 -12.15 2.89
C VAL A 98 14.20 -11.78 2.69
N PHE A 99 13.75 -10.79 3.43
CA PHE A 99 12.49 -10.14 3.11
C PHE A 99 12.76 -9.10 2.05
N LYS A 100 12.31 -9.37 0.83
CA LYS A 100 12.07 -8.27 -0.08
C LYS A 100 10.79 -7.62 0.39
N GLU A 101 10.94 -6.44 0.96
CA GLU A 101 9.92 -5.43 0.71
C GLU A 101 9.71 -5.48 -0.80
N LYS A 102 8.47 -5.80 -1.20
CA LYS A 102 7.96 -5.27 -2.47
C LYS A 102 8.40 -3.83 -2.37
N GLN A 103 9.33 -3.35 -3.21
CA GLN A 103 9.67 -1.93 -3.16
C GLN A 103 8.33 -1.25 -3.14
N LEU A 104 8.02 -0.67 -1.99
CA LEU A 104 6.83 0.10 -1.81
C LEU A 104 7.16 1.23 -2.77
N HIS A 105 6.59 1.17 -3.99
CA HIS A 105 6.45 2.37 -4.78
C HIS A 105 5.93 3.36 -3.75
N GLN A 106 6.71 4.40 -3.48
CA GLN A 106 6.67 5.37 -2.36
C GLN A 106 5.34 5.56 -1.60
N ARG A 107 4.22 5.29 -2.26
CA ARG A 107 2.83 5.09 -1.81
C ARG A 107 2.56 4.04 -0.73
N ASP A 108 3.14 2.85 -0.73
CA ASP A 108 2.71 1.83 0.25
C ASP A 108 3.34 2.08 1.65
N ALA A 109 4.49 2.78 1.70
CA ALA A 109 5.07 3.29 2.95
C ALA A 109 4.25 4.45 3.52
N GLU A 110 3.68 5.29 2.63
CA GLU A 110 2.72 6.33 3.00
C GLU A 110 1.41 5.70 3.53
N GLU A 111 0.96 4.59 2.95
CA GLU A 111 -0.29 3.91 3.33
C GLU A 111 -0.16 3.16 4.66
N TRP A 112 1.01 2.60 4.98
CA TRP A 112 1.28 2.04 6.31
C TRP A 112 1.42 3.13 7.38
N ALA A 113 2.08 4.25 7.05
CA ALA A 113 2.14 5.42 7.92
C ALA A 113 0.75 6.01 8.19
N LEU A 114 -0.13 6.05 7.18
CA LEU A 114 -1.52 6.48 7.30
C LEU A 114 -2.34 5.57 8.22
N LYS A 115 -2.16 4.24 8.16
CA LYS A 115 -2.83 3.31 9.08
C LYS A 115 -2.31 3.38 10.51
N ALA A 116 -1.00 3.60 10.69
CA ALA A 116 -0.42 3.81 12.01
C ALA A 116 -0.87 5.15 12.64
N LEU A 117 -1.06 6.18 11.80
CA LEU A 117 -1.65 7.46 12.20
C LEU A 117 -3.12 7.30 12.61
N ASP A 118 -3.95 6.59 11.84
CA ASP A 118 -5.36 6.34 12.17
C ASP A 118 -5.54 5.66 13.54
N GLN A 119 -4.69 4.68 13.87
CA GLN A 119 -4.69 4.03 15.19
C GLN A 119 -4.22 4.95 16.33
N ALA A 120 -3.35 5.91 16.05
CA ALA A 120 -2.92 6.91 17.04
C ALA A 120 -3.96 8.02 17.26
N PHE A 121 -4.77 8.34 16.23
CA PHE A 121 -5.86 9.32 16.32
C PHE A 121 -7.10 8.75 17.02
N GLN A 122 -7.44 7.47 16.84
CA GLN A 122 -8.57 6.83 17.54
C GLN A 122 -8.35 6.69 19.06
N HIS A 123 -7.13 6.79 19.56
CA HIS A 123 -6.83 6.75 20.99
C HIS A 123 -6.65 8.12 21.65
N LYS A 124 -6.85 9.23 20.92
CA LYS A 124 -6.72 10.59 21.45
C LYS A 124 -8.00 11.44 21.39
N GLU A 125 -9.11 10.91 20.87
CA GLU A 125 -10.38 11.64 20.81
C GLU A 125 -11.15 11.70 22.14
N ASP A 126 -10.75 10.95 23.17
CA ASP A 126 -11.45 10.96 24.46
C ASP A 126 -10.92 11.98 25.48
N ASP A 127 -9.79 12.66 25.25
CA ASP A 127 -9.26 13.64 26.19
C ASP A 127 -8.72 14.92 25.51
N ALA A 128 -9.30 16.05 25.95
CA ALA A 128 -8.77 17.43 25.95
C ALA A 128 -9.06 18.37 24.75
N GLU A 129 -10.07 19.22 25.00
CA GLU A 129 -10.03 20.70 24.99
C GLU A 129 -9.14 21.46 23.98
N THR A 130 -9.84 22.18 23.10
CA THR A 130 -9.57 23.54 22.61
C THR A 130 -8.11 23.99 22.45
N GLY A 131 -7.46 23.54 21.39
CA GLY A 131 -6.26 24.17 20.84
C GLY A 131 -5.87 23.55 19.51
N ASP A 132 -5.67 24.36 18.47
CA ASP A 132 -5.27 23.90 17.13
C ASP A 132 -3.91 23.16 17.19
N PRO A 133 -3.87 21.83 16.96
CA PRO A 133 -2.67 21.00 17.12
C PRO A 133 -1.49 21.43 16.23
N LEU A 134 -1.79 22.10 15.12
CA LEU A 134 -0.78 22.61 14.19
C LEU A 134 0.06 23.73 14.79
N THR A 135 -0.53 24.55 15.68
CA THR A 135 0.16 25.70 16.27
C THR A 135 1.15 25.27 17.35
N GLN A 136 0.76 24.31 18.19
CA GLN A 136 1.64 23.75 19.23
C GLN A 136 2.81 22.95 18.66
N ALA A 137 2.62 22.28 17.51
CA ALA A 137 3.68 21.51 16.85
C ALA A 137 4.75 22.39 16.19
N LEU A 138 4.43 23.63 15.82
CA LEU A 138 5.36 24.59 15.19
C LEU A 138 6.18 25.39 16.22
N GLU A 139 5.67 25.55 17.44
CA GLU A 139 6.33 26.35 18.50
C GLU A 139 7.32 25.54 19.35
N SER A 140 7.25 24.20 19.32
CA SER A 140 8.19 23.34 20.04
C SER A 140 9.52 23.24 19.28
N ARG A 141 10.62 23.69 19.91
CA ARG A 141 11.97 23.36 19.43
C ARG A 141 12.17 21.85 19.53
N PRO A 142 12.67 21.18 18.49
CA PRO A 142 12.79 19.73 18.48
C PRO A 142 13.79 19.29 19.57
N SER A 143 13.28 18.60 20.58
CA SER A 143 14.09 18.01 21.65
C SER A 143 14.50 16.56 21.35
N SER A 144 13.86 15.95 20.35
CA SER A 144 14.08 14.58 19.94
C SER A 144 14.01 14.40 18.42
N ALA A 145 14.62 13.32 17.92
CA ALA A 145 14.51 12.91 16.52
C ALA A 145 13.06 12.59 16.11
N ALA A 146 12.20 12.23 17.08
CA ALA A 146 10.79 11.99 16.86
C ALA A 146 10.03 13.30 16.58
N ASP A 147 10.36 14.40 17.28
CA ASP A 147 9.73 15.72 17.06
C ASP A 147 10.15 16.33 15.73
N ALA A 148 11.44 16.19 15.38
CA ALA A 148 11.94 16.61 14.07
C ALA A 148 11.27 15.81 12.94
N ALA A 149 11.09 14.50 13.13
CA ALA A 149 10.34 13.67 12.18
C ALA A 149 8.87 14.09 12.09
N ALA A 150 8.21 14.41 13.22
CA ALA A 150 6.82 14.86 13.26
C ALA A 150 6.62 16.19 12.53
N GLN A 151 7.53 17.16 12.70
CA GLN A 151 7.48 18.46 11.99
C GLN A 151 7.70 18.29 10.49
N ILE A 152 8.67 17.46 10.09
CA ILE A 152 8.91 17.13 8.68
C ILE A 152 7.69 16.45 8.07
N LEU A 153 7.09 15.48 8.78
CA LEU A 153 5.88 14.78 8.35
C LEU A 153 4.66 15.71 8.25
N ALA A 154 4.49 16.64 9.19
CA ALA A 154 3.43 17.66 9.15
C ALA A 154 3.58 18.59 7.95
N GLN A 155 4.81 19.02 7.67
CA GLN A 155 5.14 19.83 6.49
C GLN A 155 4.88 19.07 5.17
N PHE A 156 5.17 17.75 5.14
CA PHE A 156 4.85 16.89 4.00
C PHE A 156 3.35 16.60 3.86
N ALA A 157 2.59 16.53 4.96
CA ALA A 157 1.15 16.32 4.95
C ALA A 157 0.41 17.51 4.33
N LEU A 158 0.83 18.74 4.66
CA LEU A 158 0.33 19.98 4.04
C LEU A 158 0.55 19.99 2.52
N GLN A 159 1.71 19.52 2.03
CA GLN A 159 1.99 19.44 0.59
C GLN A 159 1.24 18.33 -0.14
N ARG A 160 0.78 17.29 0.56
CA ARG A 160 0.21 16.08 -0.06
C ARG A 160 -1.31 15.97 0.08
N GLY A 161 -1.93 16.77 0.93
CA GLY A 161 -3.38 16.77 1.16
C GLY A 161 -3.84 15.76 2.21
N VAL A 162 -4.98 16.04 2.83
CA VAL A 162 -5.67 15.22 3.84
C VAL A 162 -6.25 13.98 3.15
N VAL A 163 -5.98 12.81 3.71
CA VAL A 163 -6.59 11.56 3.27
C VAL A 163 -7.93 11.41 3.97
N ARG A 164 -9.01 11.27 3.21
CA ARG A 164 -10.35 10.97 3.72
C ARG A 164 -10.85 9.72 3.01
N GLY A 165 -10.96 8.62 3.75
CA GLY A 165 -11.39 7.35 3.19
C GLY A 165 -10.47 6.89 2.06
N ARG A 166 -11.05 6.68 0.87
CA ARG A 166 -10.32 6.20 -0.33
C ARG A 166 -9.83 7.32 -1.24
N LEU A 167 -10.08 8.56 -0.84
CA LEU A 167 -9.69 9.75 -1.56
C LEU A 167 -8.61 10.52 -0.81
N ARG A 168 -7.67 11.05 -1.57
CA ARG A 168 -6.68 11.98 -1.04
C ARG A 168 -6.97 13.37 -1.59
N ILE A 169 -7.36 14.27 -0.70
CA ILE A 169 -7.80 15.62 -1.03
C ILE A 169 -6.71 16.60 -0.60
N GLY A 170 -6.04 17.22 -1.56
CA GLY A 170 -5.12 18.32 -1.33
C GLY A 170 -5.66 19.62 -1.90
N GLU A 171 -5.18 20.74 -1.37
CA GLU A 171 -5.41 22.05 -1.95
C GLU A 171 -4.06 22.63 -2.36
N ASP A 172 -3.94 23.09 -3.60
CA ASP A 172 -2.71 23.63 -4.16
C ASP A 172 -3.07 24.80 -5.07
N GLN A 173 -2.55 26.00 -4.76
CA GLN A 173 -2.81 27.24 -5.51
C GLN A 173 -4.30 27.51 -5.80
N GLY A 174 -5.20 27.21 -4.83
CA GLY A 174 -6.65 27.39 -4.97
C GLY A 174 -7.35 26.35 -5.87
N VAL A 175 -6.64 25.27 -6.22
CA VAL A 175 -7.20 24.09 -6.90
C VAL A 175 -7.27 22.95 -5.90
N THR A 176 -8.47 22.39 -5.71
CA THR A 176 -8.68 21.18 -4.92
C THR A 176 -8.30 19.97 -5.76
N ILE A 177 -7.18 19.34 -5.46
CA ILE A 177 -6.75 18.09 -6.10
C ILE A 177 -7.31 16.91 -5.34
N ILE A 178 -8.13 16.11 -6.00
CA ILE A 178 -8.66 14.87 -5.45
C ILE A 178 -8.02 13.70 -6.20
N ARG A 179 -7.24 12.91 -5.49
CA ARG A 179 -6.58 11.71 -6.02
C ARG A 179 -7.32 10.47 -5.55
N PHE A 180 -7.65 9.60 -6.48
CA PHE A 180 -8.13 8.25 -6.17
C PHE A 180 -6.97 7.41 -5.66
N ASN A 181 -7.10 6.81 -4.47
CA ASN A 181 -6.10 5.87 -4.00
C ASN A 181 -6.25 4.50 -4.69
N ASP A 182 -7.50 4.13 -5.01
CA ASP A 182 -7.85 2.83 -5.56
C ASP A 182 -7.25 2.56 -6.95
N ILE A 183 -6.87 1.30 -7.17
CA ILE A 183 -6.28 0.82 -8.42
C ILE A 183 -7.36 0.39 -9.42
N HIS A 184 -8.47 -0.13 -8.92
CA HIS A 184 -9.56 -0.71 -9.70
C HIS A 184 -10.90 -0.13 -9.24
N LEU A 185 -11.47 0.79 -10.02
CA LEU A 185 -12.79 1.37 -9.75
C LEU A 185 -13.86 0.55 -10.48
N VAL A 186 -14.10 -0.68 -10.03
CA VAL A 186 -14.97 -1.64 -10.75
C VAL A 186 -16.23 -1.99 -9.97
N GLU A 187 -16.12 -2.14 -8.65
CA GLU A 187 -17.21 -2.59 -7.81
C GLU A 187 -18.21 -1.48 -7.49
N GLU A 188 -19.50 -1.73 -7.71
CA GLU A 188 -20.55 -0.72 -7.62
C GLU A 188 -20.74 -0.15 -6.22
N ALA A 189 -20.62 -0.99 -5.18
CA ALA A 189 -20.69 -0.55 -3.79
C ALA A 189 -19.55 0.43 -3.43
N GLU A 190 -18.34 0.17 -3.93
CA GLU A 190 -17.18 1.03 -3.71
C GLU A 190 -17.33 2.38 -4.44
N ILE A 191 -17.83 2.33 -5.68
CA ILE A 191 -18.11 3.53 -6.49
C ILE A 191 -19.14 4.43 -5.80
N GLN A 192 -20.19 3.87 -5.19
CA GLN A 192 -21.18 4.65 -4.44
C GLN A 192 -20.59 5.30 -3.17
N SER A 193 -19.66 4.63 -2.48
CA SER A 193 -18.95 5.23 -1.32
C SER A 193 -18.07 6.39 -1.76
N ILE A 194 -17.27 6.19 -2.83
CA ILE A 194 -16.40 7.22 -3.41
C ILE A 194 -17.21 8.42 -3.88
N LYS A 195 -18.38 8.20 -4.49
CA LYS A 195 -19.31 9.26 -4.87
C LYS A 195 -19.70 10.11 -3.66
N LYS A 196 -20.12 9.49 -2.55
CA LYS A 196 -20.48 10.23 -1.32
C LYS A 196 -19.32 11.07 -0.79
N GLU A 197 -18.11 10.51 -0.77
CA GLU A 197 -16.90 11.23 -0.34
C GLU A 197 -16.57 12.42 -1.28
N LEU A 198 -16.69 12.24 -2.59
CA LEU A 198 -16.51 13.33 -3.57
C LEU A 198 -17.53 14.45 -3.36
N LEU A 199 -18.79 14.10 -3.14
CA LEU A 199 -19.86 15.07 -2.87
C LEU A 199 -19.61 15.85 -1.58
N GLN A 200 -19.10 15.19 -0.54
CA GLN A 200 -18.70 15.86 0.71
C GLN A 200 -17.46 16.74 0.55
N ALA A 201 -16.54 16.40 -0.36
CA ALA A 201 -15.39 17.23 -0.65
C ALA A 201 -15.77 18.50 -1.43
N ILE A 202 -16.78 18.40 -2.30
CA ILE A 202 -17.23 19.47 -3.20
C ILE A 202 -18.42 20.20 -2.58
N GLN A 203 -18.18 20.91 -1.48
CA GLN A 203 -19.21 21.68 -0.78
C GLN A 203 -19.16 23.18 -1.10
N ARG A 204 -18.01 23.72 -1.53
CA ARG A 204 -17.89 25.17 -1.76
C ARG A 204 -18.32 25.55 -3.19
N PRO A 205 -18.99 26.69 -3.37
CA PRO A 205 -19.29 27.22 -4.70
C PRO A 205 -18.01 27.71 -5.39
N ARG A 206 -17.97 27.67 -6.73
CA ARG A 206 -16.82 28.09 -7.58
C ARG A 206 -15.48 27.37 -7.30
N MET A 207 -15.53 26.12 -6.84
CA MET A 207 -14.31 25.33 -6.66
C MET A 207 -13.70 24.93 -8.01
N ARG A 208 -12.36 24.94 -8.07
CA ARG A 208 -11.58 24.32 -9.14
C ARG A 208 -11.13 22.96 -8.65
N VAL A 209 -11.62 21.89 -9.27
CA VAL A 209 -11.40 20.52 -8.82
C VAL A 209 -10.58 19.75 -9.86
N LEU A 210 -9.43 19.23 -9.46
CA LEU A 210 -8.58 18.40 -10.30
C LEU A 210 -8.66 16.95 -9.85
N LEU A 211 -9.26 16.08 -10.68
CA LEU A 211 -9.29 14.65 -10.41
C LEU A 211 -8.02 13.97 -10.93
N ASP A 212 -7.33 13.27 -10.06
CA ASP A 212 -6.05 12.62 -10.34
C ASP A 212 -6.18 11.10 -10.39
N PHE A 213 -5.97 10.54 -11.59
CA PHE A 213 -6.09 9.11 -11.90
C PHE A 213 -4.77 8.34 -11.80
N LYS A 214 -3.71 8.90 -11.20
CA LYS A 214 -2.37 8.28 -11.16
C LYS A 214 -2.35 6.81 -10.70
N ASN A 215 -3.24 6.42 -9.77
CA ASN A 215 -3.34 5.04 -9.28
C ASN A 215 -4.31 4.16 -10.07
N VAL A 216 -5.31 4.77 -10.70
CA VAL A 216 -6.38 4.04 -11.36
C VAL A 216 -5.83 3.37 -12.62
N ARG A 217 -5.95 2.05 -12.67
CA ARG A 217 -5.55 1.23 -13.83
C ARG A 217 -6.75 0.80 -14.66
N ARG A 218 -7.89 0.56 -14.02
CA ARG A 218 -9.16 0.21 -14.66
C ARG A 218 -10.32 0.87 -13.95
N MET A 219 -11.35 1.21 -14.71
CA MET A 219 -12.63 1.69 -14.21
C MET A 219 -13.78 1.01 -14.96
N SER A 220 -14.92 0.81 -14.29
CA SER A 220 -16.17 0.36 -14.92
C SER A 220 -16.96 1.54 -15.50
N SER A 221 -17.98 1.24 -16.31
CA SER A 221 -18.93 2.24 -16.82
C SER A 221 -19.59 3.05 -15.69
N ALA A 222 -19.96 2.39 -14.59
CA ALA A 222 -20.52 3.04 -13.40
C ALA A 222 -19.57 4.08 -12.77
N ALA A 223 -18.26 3.82 -12.77
CA ALA A 223 -17.28 4.78 -12.29
C ALA A 223 -17.15 6.00 -13.22
N ALA A 224 -17.20 5.78 -14.54
CA ALA A 224 -17.21 6.86 -15.53
C ALA A 224 -18.47 7.73 -15.40
N GLU A 225 -19.64 7.11 -15.17
CA GLU A 225 -20.89 7.82 -14.90
C GLU A 225 -20.83 8.64 -13.61
N MET A 226 -20.27 8.07 -12.53
CA MET A 226 -20.06 8.79 -11.28
C MET A 226 -19.21 10.05 -11.46
N ILE A 227 -18.13 9.99 -12.25
CA ILE A 227 -17.30 11.17 -12.57
C ILE A 227 -18.09 12.21 -13.38
N ARG A 228 -18.94 11.76 -14.30
CA ARG A 228 -19.82 12.64 -15.10
C ARG A 228 -20.83 13.38 -14.23
N GLU A 229 -21.43 12.70 -13.26
CA GLU A 229 -22.34 13.35 -12.31
C GLU A 229 -21.62 14.39 -11.47
N VAL A 230 -20.41 14.08 -11.00
CA VAL A 230 -19.56 15.03 -10.25
C VAL A 230 -19.22 16.24 -11.11
N TYR A 231 -18.95 16.05 -12.41
CA TYR A 231 -18.76 17.16 -13.34
C TYR A 231 -19.98 18.08 -13.43
N HIS A 232 -21.18 17.53 -13.58
CA HIS A 232 -22.41 18.32 -13.64
C HIS A 232 -22.68 19.07 -12.33
N LEU A 233 -22.35 18.48 -11.18
CA LEU A 233 -22.48 19.15 -9.90
C LEU A 233 -21.49 20.32 -9.76
N VAL A 234 -20.23 20.10 -10.08
CA VAL A 234 -19.18 21.14 -9.99
C VAL A 234 -19.50 22.30 -10.92
N THR A 235 -19.88 21.99 -12.18
CA THR A 235 -20.23 23.02 -13.17
C THR A 235 -21.53 23.74 -12.83
N GLY A 236 -22.51 23.03 -12.26
CA GLY A 236 -23.74 23.63 -11.72
C GLY A 236 -23.45 24.66 -10.62
N ASN A 237 -22.44 24.41 -9.79
CA ASN A 237 -21.97 25.33 -8.75
C ASN A 237 -20.99 26.42 -9.27
N ARG A 238 -20.94 26.65 -10.59
CA ARG A 238 -19.99 27.54 -11.29
C ARG A 238 -18.51 27.22 -11.01
N GLY A 239 -18.22 25.97 -10.65
CA GLY A 239 -16.88 25.44 -10.51
C GLY A 239 -16.32 24.93 -11.84
N GLN A 240 -15.05 24.56 -11.82
CA GLN A 240 -14.35 23.98 -12.95
C GLN A 240 -13.81 22.62 -12.54
N LEU A 241 -13.96 21.61 -13.41
CA LEU A 241 -13.39 20.27 -13.20
C LEU A 241 -12.36 20.01 -14.31
N ALA A 242 -11.23 19.43 -13.93
CA ALA A 242 -10.27 18.87 -14.88
C ALA A 242 -9.82 17.50 -14.42
N LEU A 243 -9.32 16.71 -15.36
CA LEU A 243 -8.76 15.38 -15.10
C LEU A 243 -7.25 15.43 -15.34
N CYS A 244 -6.47 14.65 -14.61
CA CYS A 244 -5.05 14.49 -14.89
C CYS A 244 -4.56 13.05 -14.77
N ARG A 245 -3.47 12.74 -15.48
CA ARG A 245 -2.80 11.43 -15.49
C ARG A 245 -3.73 10.27 -15.86
N LEU A 246 -4.56 10.51 -16.88
CA LEU A 246 -5.38 9.48 -17.49
C LEU A 246 -4.50 8.52 -18.29
N ARG A 247 -4.67 7.23 -18.03
CA ARG A 247 -4.04 6.18 -18.84
C ARG A 247 -4.90 5.87 -20.07
N PRO A 248 -4.31 5.37 -21.17
CA PRO A 248 -5.06 5.03 -22.38
C PRO A 248 -6.22 4.06 -22.13
N GLU A 249 -6.07 3.13 -21.20
CA GLU A 249 -7.09 2.13 -20.85
C GLU A 249 -8.34 2.75 -20.22
N LEU A 250 -8.23 3.95 -19.63
CA LEU A 250 -9.35 4.67 -19.02
C LEU A 250 -10.07 5.57 -20.02
N LEU A 251 -9.42 5.92 -21.13
CA LEU A 251 -10.00 6.83 -22.12
C LEU A 251 -11.25 6.22 -22.75
N ALA A 252 -11.24 4.92 -23.05
CA ALA A 252 -12.39 4.23 -23.65
C ALA A 252 -13.67 4.38 -22.79
N GLY A 253 -13.58 4.12 -21.48
CA GLY A 253 -14.73 4.25 -20.58
C GLY A 253 -15.18 5.71 -20.40
N LEU A 254 -14.26 6.67 -20.41
CA LEU A 254 -14.60 8.10 -20.36
C LEU A 254 -15.18 8.63 -21.67
N GLU A 255 -14.79 8.04 -22.80
CA GLU A 255 -15.32 8.35 -24.12
C GLU A 255 -16.76 7.86 -24.27
N GLU A 256 -17.03 6.62 -23.82
CA GLU A 256 -18.40 6.07 -23.74
C GLU A 256 -19.30 6.92 -22.85
N ALA A 257 -18.77 7.42 -21.72
CA ALA A 257 -19.50 8.34 -20.85
C ALA A 257 -19.62 9.78 -21.42
N GLY A 258 -19.03 10.06 -22.59
CA GLY A 258 -19.04 11.38 -23.23
C GLY A 258 -18.22 12.45 -22.49
N LEU A 259 -17.44 12.07 -21.49
CA LEU A 259 -16.75 12.99 -20.59
C LEU A 259 -15.56 13.69 -21.25
N LEU A 260 -14.88 13.01 -22.19
CA LEU A 260 -13.72 13.58 -22.90
C LEU A 260 -14.05 14.83 -23.71
N LYS A 261 -15.32 15.02 -24.12
CA LYS A 261 -15.78 16.21 -24.84
C LYS A 261 -16.17 17.35 -23.90
N LEU A 262 -16.47 17.03 -22.65
CA LEU A 262 -16.98 17.98 -21.66
C LEU A 262 -15.87 18.51 -20.75
N VAL A 263 -14.87 17.69 -20.44
CA VAL A 263 -13.85 17.98 -19.43
C VAL A 263 -12.47 18.07 -20.05
N ARG A 264 -11.71 19.10 -19.68
CA ARG A 264 -10.29 19.19 -20.04
C ARG A 264 -9.47 18.19 -19.25
N TYR A 265 -8.58 17.47 -19.93
CA TYR A 265 -7.66 16.55 -19.29
C TYR A 265 -6.20 16.90 -19.58
N PHE A 266 -5.34 16.70 -18.59
CA PHE A 266 -3.92 17.03 -18.64
C PHE A 266 -3.06 15.78 -18.41
N ARG A 267 -1.86 15.77 -19.00
CA ARG A 267 -0.89 14.69 -18.76
C ARG A 267 -0.34 14.71 -17.34
N ASP A 268 -0.14 15.90 -16.77
CA ASP A 268 0.48 16.10 -15.47
C ASP A 268 -0.30 17.04 -14.55
N LYS A 269 -0.15 16.82 -13.23
CA LYS A 269 -0.72 17.67 -12.18
C LYS A 269 -0.25 19.12 -12.31
N ASN A 270 1.05 19.32 -12.53
CA ASN A 270 1.65 20.65 -12.60
C ASN A 270 1.13 21.45 -13.80
N ALA A 271 0.93 20.80 -14.95
CA ALA A 271 0.33 21.43 -16.12
C ALA A 271 -1.10 21.90 -15.85
N ALA A 272 -1.89 21.09 -15.14
CA ALA A 272 -3.26 21.45 -14.76
C ALA A 272 -3.31 22.62 -13.76
N ILE A 273 -2.42 22.65 -12.77
CA ILE A 273 -2.35 23.73 -11.78
C ILE A 273 -1.89 25.05 -12.43
N GLN A 274 -0.85 25.00 -13.26
CA GLN A 274 -0.29 26.18 -13.94
C GLN A 274 -1.24 26.77 -14.98
N THR A 275 -2.14 25.96 -15.53
CA THR A 275 -3.18 26.45 -16.43
C THR A 275 -4.22 27.21 -15.61
N ALA A 276 -4.14 28.54 -15.63
CA ALA A 276 -4.98 29.43 -14.81
C ALA A 276 -6.49 29.36 -15.12
N GLN A 277 -6.88 28.82 -16.28
CA GLN A 277 -8.29 28.64 -16.67
C GLN A 277 -8.50 27.31 -17.40
N TRP A 278 -9.40 26.49 -16.87
CA TRP A 278 -9.95 25.32 -17.54
C TRP A 278 -11.46 25.32 -17.48
#